data_AF-A0AAN8TLZ7-F1
#
_entry.id   AF-A0AAN8TLZ7-F1
#
_cell.length_a   1.000
_cell.length_b   1.000
_cell.length_c   1.000
_cell.angle_alpha   90.00
_cell.angle_beta   90.00
_cell.angle_gamma   90.00
#
_symmetry.space_group_name_H-M   'P 1'
#
loop_
_entity.id
_entity.type
_entity.pdbx_description
1 polymer ?
#
loop_
_entity_poly.entity_id
_entity_poly.type
_entity_poly.pdbx_seq_one_letter_code
_entity_poly.pdbx_strand_id
1 'polypeptide(L)'
;MEVTKVLHMNGGIGNSSYAKNSLLQQKVILMTKSITNKVIFALYNNLSPGETIRIADLGCSFGPNTFLTISQLIQTIHEECKSNGQQQSPEFMFSSMIFLAMILTPFFDRCQRSMKI
;
A
#
# COMPACT_ATOMS: atom_id res chain seq x y z
N MET A 1 -17.98 7.52 24.02
CA MET A 1 -17.90 6.25 23.27
C MET A 1 -16.71 6.35 22.33
N GLU A 2 -15.66 5.53 22.50
CA GLU A 2 -14.53 5.52 21.56
C GLU A 2 -14.98 4.93 20.22
N VAL A 3 -15.29 5.82 19.26
CA VAL A 3 -15.76 5.45 17.91
C VAL A 3 -14.68 4.67 17.14
N THR A 4 -13.42 4.87 17.48
CA THR A 4 -12.24 4.21 16.88
C THR A 4 -12.20 2.70 17.08
N LYS A 5 -12.89 2.15 18.08
CA LYS A 5 -12.94 0.69 18.33
C LYS A 5 -14.00 -0.05 17.50
N VAL A 6 -14.91 0.66 16.83
CA VAL A 6 -16.11 0.07 16.20
C VAL A 6 -16.12 0.17 14.67
N LEU A 7 -15.36 1.10 14.08
CA LEU A 7 -15.38 1.34 12.64
C LEU A 7 -14.49 0.36 11.87
N HIS A 8 -14.88 -0.87 11.57
CA HIS A 8 -14.04 -1.77 10.76
C HIS A 8 -14.73 -2.25 9.49
N MET A 9 -13.94 -2.65 8.50
CA MET A 9 -14.47 -3.36 7.33
C MET A 9 -15.01 -4.73 7.74
N ASN A 10 -16.00 -5.25 7.00
CA ASN A 10 -16.58 -6.56 7.28
C ASN A 10 -15.51 -7.66 7.24
N GLY A 11 -15.19 -8.24 8.39
CA GLY A 11 -14.23 -9.34 8.51
C GLY A 11 -14.79 -10.68 8.02
N GLY A 12 -13.96 -11.72 8.14
CA GLY A 12 -14.35 -13.12 7.87
C GLY A 12 -14.19 -13.58 6.41
N ILE A 13 -14.55 -14.84 6.16
CA ILE A 13 -14.45 -15.51 4.85
C ILE A 13 -15.80 -15.73 4.16
N GLY A 14 -16.90 -15.35 4.82
CA GLY A 14 -18.27 -15.48 4.33
C GLY A 14 -18.57 -14.56 3.15
N ASN A 15 -19.72 -14.75 2.49
CA ASN A 15 -20.07 -14.02 1.27
C ASN A 15 -20.29 -12.52 1.47
N SER A 16 -20.51 -12.06 2.70
CA SER A 16 -20.62 -10.64 3.07
C SER A 16 -19.30 -10.00 3.49
N SER A 17 -18.19 -10.74 3.46
CA SER A 17 -16.89 -10.22 3.89
C SER A 17 -16.34 -9.18 2.91
N TYR A 18 -15.55 -8.25 3.44
CA TYR A 18 -14.86 -7.23 2.66
C TYR A 18 -13.99 -7.86 1.57
N ALA A 19 -13.27 -8.94 1.89
CA ALA A 19 -12.40 -9.63 0.95
C ALA A 19 -13.14 -10.07 -0.34
N LYS A 20 -14.45 -10.37 -0.26
CA LYS A 20 -15.28 -10.78 -1.41
C LYS A 20 -16.08 -9.63 -2.05
N ASN A 21 -16.24 -8.50 -1.36
CA ASN A 21 -17.12 -7.40 -1.79
C ASN A 21 -16.40 -6.06 -2.02
N SER A 22 -15.07 -6.06 -2.07
CA SER A 22 -14.25 -4.84 -2.14
C SER A 22 -13.74 -4.50 -3.54
N LEU A 23 -14.55 -4.77 -4.58
CA LEU A 23 -14.19 -4.53 -5.98
C LEU A 23 -13.97 -3.05 -6.30
N LEU A 24 -14.72 -2.16 -5.65
CA LEU A 24 -14.56 -0.72 -5.86
C LEU A 24 -13.17 -0.25 -5.38
N GLN A 25 -12.77 -0.69 -4.20
CA GLN A 25 -11.47 -0.39 -3.61
C GLN A 25 -10.34 -0.99 -4.44
N GLN A 26 -10.53 -2.23 -4.92
CA GLN A 26 -9.61 -2.87 -5.85
C GLN A 26 -9.42 -2.02 -7.12
N LYS A 27 -10.53 -1.54 -7.71
CA LYS A 27 -10.47 -0.68 -8.91
C LYS A 27 -9.74 0.62 -8.63
N VAL A 28 -9.96 1.26 -7.48
CA VAL A 28 -9.24 2.47 -7.08
C VAL A 28 -7.74 2.21 -7.00
N ILE A 29 -7.31 1.13 -6.34
CA ILE A 29 -5.90 0.72 -6.26
C ILE A 29 -5.30 0.61 -7.67
N LEU A 30 -5.98 -0.09 -8.58
CA LEU A 30 -5.55 -0.25 -9.97
C LEU A 30 -5.47 1.09 -10.72
N MET A 31 -6.44 2.00 -10.54
CA MET A 31 -6.43 3.32 -11.18
C MET A 31 -5.27 4.19 -10.68
N THR A 32 -4.91 4.08 -9.40
CA THR A 32 -3.80 4.84 -8.81
C THR A 32 -2.42 4.25 -9.13
N LYS A 33 -2.34 3.04 -9.71
CA LYS A 33 -1.08 2.33 -9.98
C LYS A 33 -0.05 3.21 -10.70
N SER A 34 -0.44 3.96 -11.72
CA SER A 34 0.50 4.77 -12.50
C SER A 34 1.17 5.88 -11.67
N ILE A 35 0.42 6.48 -10.75
CA ILE A 35 0.94 7.53 -9.85
C ILE A 35 1.85 6.89 -8.81
N THR A 36 1.40 5.79 -8.20
CA THR A 36 2.17 5.01 -7.23
C THR A 36 3.50 4.58 -7.81
N ASN A 37 3.51 4.02 -9.03
CA ASN A 37 4.73 3.58 -9.70
C ASN A 37 5.73 4.72 -9.90
N LYS A 38 5.28 5.91 -10.34
CA LYS A 38 6.16 7.07 -10.51
C LYS A 38 6.85 7.48 -9.21
N VAL A 39 6.11 7.49 -8.11
CA VAL A 39 6.66 7.84 -6.79
C VAL A 39 7.67 6.79 -6.33
N ILE A 40 7.34 5.51 -6.51
CA ILE A 40 8.22 4.39 -6.16
C ILE A 40 9.53 4.44 -6.96
N PHE A 41 9.45 4.69 -8.27
CA PHE A 41 10.64 4.83 -9.11
C PHE A 41 11.52 5.98 -8.65
N ALA A 42 10.93 7.13 -8.34
CA ALA A 42 11.67 8.27 -7.82
C ALA A 42 12.34 7.92 -6.48
N LEU A 43 11.65 7.26 -5.55
CA LEU A 43 12.23 6.82 -4.28
C LEU A 43 13.36 5.83 -4.50
N TYR A 44 13.16 4.80 -5.33
CA TYR A 44 14.15 3.76 -5.58
C TYR A 44 15.45 4.31 -6.16
N ASN A 45 15.37 5.22 -7.13
CA ASN A 45 16.54 5.84 -7.75
C ASN A 45 17.33 6.76 -6.80
N ASN A 46 16.74 7.17 -5.67
CA ASN A 46 17.42 7.95 -4.63
C ASN A 46 18.00 7.07 -3.50
N LEU A 47 17.75 5.76 -3.51
CA LEU A 47 18.28 4.85 -2.50
C LEU A 47 19.75 4.49 -2.79
N SER A 48 20.51 4.35 -1.72
CA SER A 48 21.87 3.83 -1.78
C SER A 48 21.86 2.30 -1.98
N PRO A 49 22.87 1.74 -2.65
CA PRO A 49 23.00 0.29 -2.78
C PRO A 49 23.01 -0.40 -1.42
N GLY A 50 22.19 -1.44 -1.26
CA GLY A 50 22.10 -2.22 -0.01
C GLY A 50 21.15 -1.66 1.04
N GLU A 51 20.45 -0.56 0.78
CA GLU A 51 19.42 -0.06 1.70
C GLU A 51 18.15 -0.92 1.67
N THR A 52 17.60 -1.19 2.85
CA THR A 52 16.34 -1.91 3.02
C THR A 52 15.17 -0.95 2.80
N ILE A 53 14.24 -1.34 1.92
CA ILE A 53 13.02 -0.58 1.64
C ILE A 53 11.96 -0.96 2.66
N ARG A 54 11.53 0.02 3.47
CA ARG A 54 10.49 -0.17 4.48
C ARG A 54 9.17 0.41 3.99
N ILE A 55 8.15 -0.44 3.94
CA ILE A 55 6.84 -0.10 3.38
C ILE A 55 5.79 -0.26 4.46
N ALA A 56 5.02 0.80 4.70
CA ALA A 56 3.89 0.81 5.60
C ALA A 56 2.59 0.97 4.82
N ASP A 57 1.70 -0.03 4.89
CA ASP A 57 0.34 0.07 4.33
C ASP A 57 -0.62 0.52 5.45
N LEU A 58 -1.04 1.79 5.36
CA LEU A 58 -1.89 2.45 6.35
C LEU A 58 -3.36 2.34 5.91
N GLY A 59 -4.15 1.53 6.61
CA GLY A 59 -5.56 1.30 6.26
C GLY A 59 -5.79 0.10 5.36
N CYS A 60 -4.86 -0.87 5.38
CA CYS A 60 -4.82 -2.00 4.45
C CYS A 60 -6.04 -2.94 4.47
N SER A 61 -6.91 -2.85 5.50
CA SER A 61 -7.94 -3.84 5.80
C SER A 61 -7.34 -5.27 5.81
N PHE A 62 -8.18 -6.30 5.68
CA PHE A 62 -7.71 -7.68 5.48
C PHE A 62 -8.28 -8.23 4.17
N GLY A 63 -7.41 -8.83 3.34
CA GLY A 63 -7.82 -9.56 2.15
C GLY A 63 -6.99 -9.25 0.89
N PRO A 64 -7.50 -9.62 -0.30
CA PRO A 64 -6.76 -9.55 -1.57
C PRO A 64 -6.23 -8.16 -1.94
N ASN A 65 -6.90 -7.10 -1.50
CA ASN A 65 -6.50 -5.72 -1.83
C ASN A 65 -5.17 -5.31 -1.19
N THR A 66 -4.90 -5.77 0.04
CA THR A 66 -3.60 -5.56 0.71
C THR A 66 -2.48 -6.20 -0.09
N PHE A 67 -2.69 -7.46 -0.51
CA PHE A 67 -1.71 -8.21 -1.30
C PHE A 67 -1.52 -7.61 -2.69
N LEU A 68 -2.59 -7.10 -3.31
CA LEU A 68 -2.52 -6.43 -4.61
C LEU A 68 -1.60 -5.21 -4.57
N THR A 69 -1.75 -4.35 -3.56
CA THR A 69 -0.93 -3.13 -3.42
C THR A 69 0.56 -3.47 -3.23
N ILE A 70 0.85 -4.42 -2.34
CA ILE A 70 2.22 -4.87 -2.05
C ILE A 70 2.86 -5.52 -3.28
N SER A 71 2.13 -6.42 -3.96
CA SER A 71 2.66 -7.10 -5.14
C SER A 71 2.97 -6.15 -6.30
N GLN A 72 2.11 -5.14 -6.52
CA GLN A 72 2.38 -4.10 -7.52
C GLN A 72 3.65 -3.31 -7.22
N LEU A 73 3.88 -2.97 -5.94
CA LEU A 73 5.06 -2.24 -5.49
C LEU A 73 6.35 -3.04 -5.68
N ILE A 74 6.36 -4.31 -5.25
CA ILE A 74 7.52 -5.20 -5.44
C ILE A 74 7.82 -5.36 -6.93
N GLN A 75 6.78 -5.62 -7.74
CA GLN A 75 6.94 -5.80 -9.18
C GLN A 75 7.55 -4.56 -9.83
N THR A 76 7.05 -3.38 -9.48
CA THR A 76 7.52 -2.09 -9.98
C THR A 76 9.01 -1.89 -9.69
N ILE A 77 9.45 -2.15 -8.45
CA ILE A 77 10.87 -2.00 -8.09
C ILE A 77 11.74 -3.03 -8.80
N HIS A 78 11.24 -4.26 -8.94
CA HIS A 78 11.95 -5.31 -9.66
C HIS A 78 12.15 -4.97 -11.15
N GLU A 79 11.14 -4.37 -11.78
CA GLU A 79 11.22 -3.89 -13.17
C GLU A 79 12.30 -2.80 -13.30
N GLU A 80 12.40 -1.86 -12.36
CA GLU A 80 13.48 -0.86 -12.38
C GLU A 80 14.86 -1.46 -12.18
N CYS A 81 15.02 -2.34 -11.18
CA CYS A 81 16.28 -3.02 -10.91
C CYS A 81 16.84 -3.64 -12.19
N LYS A 82 15.95 -4.34 -12.92
CA LYS A 82 16.28 -4.99 -14.19
C LYS A 82 16.65 -3.98 -15.27
N SER A 83 15.93 -2.86 -15.37
CA SER A 83 16.19 -1.82 -16.37
C SER A 83 17.53 -1.09 -16.14
N ASN A 84 17.91 -0.92 -14.87
CA ASN A 84 19.16 -0.27 -14.47
C ASN A 84 20.36 -1.24 -14.42
N GLY A 85 20.18 -2.51 -14.82
CA GLY A 85 21.23 -3.52 -14.80
C GLY A 85 21.71 -3.92 -13.40
N GLN A 86 20.92 -3.63 -12.36
CA GLN A 86 21.25 -3.99 -10.98
C GLN A 86 21.01 -5.48 -10.75
N GLN A 87 22.04 -6.15 -10.22
CA GLN A 87 22.05 -7.60 -10.06
C GLN A 87 21.46 -8.07 -8.72
N GLN A 88 21.32 -7.16 -7.75
CA GLN A 88 20.74 -7.43 -6.44
C GLN A 88 19.45 -6.65 -6.26
N SER A 89 18.36 -7.35 -5.99
CA SER A 89 17.10 -6.74 -5.57
C SER A 89 17.24 -6.18 -4.15
N PRO A 90 16.65 -5.01 -3.85
CA PRO A 90 16.63 -4.50 -2.49
C PRO A 90 15.87 -5.46 -1.56
N GLU A 91 16.26 -5.47 -0.29
CA GLU A 91 15.49 -6.15 0.75
C GLU A 91 14.25 -5.32 1.10
N PHE A 92 13.11 -5.99 1.30
CA PHE A 92 11.84 -5.35 1.62
C PHE A 92 11.37 -5.71 3.02
N MET A 93 10.99 -4.71 3.80
CA MET A 93 10.30 -4.89 5.07
C MET A 93 8.89 -4.31 4.97
N PHE A 94 7.89 -5.15 5.23
CA PHE A 94 6.48 -4.75 5.18
C PHE A 94 5.90 -4.65 6.59
N SER A 95 5.25 -3.53 6.87
CA SER A 95 4.43 -3.34 8.06
C SER A 95 3.01 -2.97 7.63
N SER A 96 2.03 -3.78 8.01
CA SER A 96 0.63 -3.47 7.76
C SER A 96 0.01 -2.87 9.03
N MET A 97 -0.50 -1.65 8.91
CA MET A 97 -1.26 -1.02 9.98
C MET A 97 -2.72 -0.98 9.56
N ILE A 98 -3.52 -1.90 10.13
CA ILE A 98 -4.95 -1.97 9.87
C ILE A 98 -5.61 -0.74 10.51
N PHE A 99 -5.75 0.34 9.73
CA PHE A 99 -6.58 1.47 10.11
C PHE A 99 -8.02 1.24 9.65
N LEU A 100 -8.90 1.42 10.61
CA LEU A 100 -10.25 0.89 10.64
C LEU A 100 -11.20 1.60 9.64
N ALA A 101 -10.89 2.79 9.13
CA ALA A 101 -11.69 3.44 8.09
C ALA A 101 -10.82 4.20 7.10
N MET A 102 -10.89 3.83 5.82
CA MET A 102 -10.30 4.61 4.73
C MET A 102 -11.23 4.74 3.53
N ILE A 103 -12.51 5.04 3.77
CA ILE A 103 -13.36 5.66 2.75
C ILE A 103 -14.29 6.62 3.49
N LEU A 104 -14.24 7.91 3.13
CA LEU A 104 -15.00 9.03 3.71
C LEU A 104 -14.36 9.71 4.94
N THR A 105 -13.27 10.47 4.77
CA THR A 105 -12.98 11.70 5.56
C THR A 105 -11.68 12.37 5.06
N PRO A 106 -11.47 13.68 5.34
CA PRO A 106 -10.29 14.47 4.91
C PRO A 106 -8.98 14.09 5.64
N PHE A 107 -8.81 12.81 6.00
CA PHE A 107 -7.66 12.30 6.73
C PHE A 107 -6.45 12.03 5.82
N PHE A 108 -6.69 11.79 4.53
CA PHE A 108 -5.65 11.63 3.51
C PHE A 108 -4.72 12.86 3.45
N ASP A 109 -5.31 14.08 3.47
CA ASP A 109 -4.55 15.34 3.49
C ASP A 109 -3.70 15.53 4.75
N ARG A 110 -4.12 14.93 5.88
CA ARG A 110 -3.38 15.02 7.15
C ARG A 110 -2.20 14.06 7.21
N CYS A 111 -2.34 12.84 6.67
CA CYS A 111 -1.20 11.92 6.51
C CYS A 111 -0.16 12.48 5.54
N GLN A 112 -0.58 13.10 4.44
CA GLN A 112 0.34 13.71 3.47
C GLN A 112 1.09 14.92 4.05
N ARG A 113 0.51 15.65 5.01
CA ARG A 113 1.23 16.71 5.75
C ARG A 113 2.24 16.17 6.76
N SER A 114 2.00 15.01 7.36
CA SER A 114 2.95 14.38 8.30
C SER A 114 4.08 13.60 7.62
N MET A 115 3.95 13.26 6.33
CA MET A 115 5.01 12.62 5.53
C MET A 115 5.89 13.61 4.76
N LYS A 116 5.71 14.92 4.96
CA LYS A 116 6.74 15.91 4.62
C LYS A 116 7.81 15.87 5.71
N ILE A 117 8.74 14.93 5.58
CA ILE A 117 10.09 15.04 6.15
C ILE A 117 10.96 15.68 5.08
#